data_AF-A0A7C2EC63-F1
#
_entry.id   AF-A0A7C2EC63-F1
#
_cell.length_a   1.000
_cell.length_b   1.000
_cell.length_c   1.000
_cell.angle_alpha   90.00
_cell.angle_beta   90.00
_cell.angle_gamma   90.00
#
_symmetry.space_group_name_H-M   'P 1'
#
loop_
_entity.id
_entity.type
_entity.pdbx_description
1 polymer ?
#
loop_
_entity_poly.entity_id
_entity_poly.type
_entity_poly.pdbx_seq_one_letter_code
_entity_poly.pdbx_strand_id
1 'polypeptide(L)' 'MSELARLLVDLQKTRASGDTVALGLRLKDGTPVFAVLLVRGNQVVDVLATGSTPEDACRAALNEYAVAALR' A
#
# COMPACT_ATOMS: atom_id res chain seq x y z
N MET A 1 -19.55 0.94 -1.69
CA MET A 1 -18.11 0.98 -2.00
C MET A 1 -17.41 0.15 -0.93
N SER A 2 -16.56 -0.82 -1.27
CA SER A 2 -15.90 -1.69 -0.28
C SER A 2 -14.92 -0.89 0.60
N GLU A 3 -14.70 -1.34 1.83
CA GLU A 3 -13.76 -0.71 2.79
C GLU A 3 -12.35 -0.57 2.19
N LEU A 4 -11.90 -1.60 1.46
CA LEU A 4 -10.65 -1.60 0.70
C LEU A 4 -10.56 -0.47 -0.34
N ALA A 5 -11.60 -0.28 -1.14
CA ALA A 5 -11.59 0.73 -2.20
C ALA A 5 -11.47 2.14 -1.61
N ARG A 6 -12.12 2.38 -0.46
CA ARG A 6 -11.99 3.64 0.27
C ARG A 6 -10.56 3.85 0.79
N LEU A 7 -9.96 2.81 1.38
CA LEU A 7 -8.58 2.85 1.88
C LEU A 7 -7.56 3.19 0.76
N LEU A 8 -7.71 2.59 -0.42
CA LEU A 8 -6.85 2.86 -1.57
C LEU A 8 -7.00 4.30 -2.08
N VAL A 9 -8.23 4.81 -2.15
CA VAL A 9 -8.49 6.20 -2.55
C VAL A 9 -7.89 7.19 -1.54
N ASP A 10 -7.98 6.90 -0.26
CA ASP A 10 -7.42 7.77 0.78
C ASP A 10 -5.88 7.77 0.76
N LEU A 11 -5.25 6.62 0.44
CA LEU A 11 -3.80 6.52 0.17
C LEU A 11 -3.36 7.30 -1.08
N GLN A 12 -4.15 7.28 -2.16
CA GLN A 12 -3.87 8.05 -3.37
C GLN A 12 -3.92 9.56 -3.11
N LYS A 13 -4.90 10.03 -2.32
CA LYS A 13 -5.06 11.46 -2.01
C LYS A 13 -3.94 12.03 -1.14
N THR A 14 -3.30 11.20 -0.32
CA THR A 14 -2.23 11.63 0.59
C THR A 14 -0.87 11.78 -0.12
N ARG A 15 -0.70 11.24 -1.33
CA ARG A 15 0.57 11.30 -2.07
C ARG A 15 0.53 12.31 -3.22
N ALA A 16 1.29 13.38 -3.07
CA ALA A 16 1.66 14.25 -4.19
C ALA A 16 2.70 13.55 -5.08
N SER A 17 2.39 13.38 -6.37
CA SER A 17 3.32 13.00 -7.47
C SER A 17 3.56 11.51 -7.82
N GLY A 18 2.85 10.53 -7.26
CA GLY A 18 2.99 9.13 -7.70
C GLY A 18 1.71 8.33 -7.53
N ASP A 19 1.51 7.33 -8.40
CA ASP A 19 0.35 6.44 -8.34
C ASP A 19 0.62 5.31 -7.33
N THR A 20 -0.37 4.94 -6.53
CA THR A 20 -0.27 3.79 -5.64
C THR A 20 -1.05 2.61 -6.19
N VAL A 21 -0.42 1.43 -6.20
CA VAL A 21 -1.03 0.17 -6.66
C VAL A 21 -0.98 -0.84 -5.53
N ALA A 22 -2.11 -1.50 -5.25
CA ALA A 22 -2.15 -2.64 -4.34
C ALA A 22 -2.05 -3.96 -5.11
N LEU A 23 -1.14 -4.83 -4.68
CA LEU A 23 -0.86 -6.12 -5.30
C LEU A 23 -0.93 -7.24 -4.26
N GLY A 24 -1.63 -8.32 -4.62
CA GLY A 24 -1.53 -9.59 -3.91
C GLY A 24 -0.38 -10.42 -4.48
N LEU A 25 0.53 -10.84 -3.61
CA LEU A 25 1.69 -11.66 -3.89
C LEU A 25 1.56 -12.99 -3.14
N ARG A 26 2.17 -14.04 -3.68
CA ARG A 26 2.34 -15.32 -2.97
C ARG A 26 3.82 -15.64 -2.92
N LEU A 27 4.35 -15.82 -1.71
CA LEU A 27 5.74 -16.18 -1.49
C LEU A 27 5.99 -17.66 -1.87
N LYS A 28 7.27 -18.03 -2.01
CA LYS A 28 7.68 -19.39 -2.42
C LYS A 28 7.21 -20.48 -1.46
N ASP A 29 7.02 -20.15 -0.19
CA ASP A 29 6.49 -21.01 0.86
C ASP A 29 4.95 -21.09 0.87
N GLY A 30 4.28 -20.39 -0.05
CA GLY A 30 2.82 -20.34 -0.13
C GLY A 30 2.17 -19.25 0.71
N THR A 31 2.94 -18.49 1.50
CA THR A 31 2.42 -17.42 2.36
C THR A 31 1.86 -16.28 1.49
N PRO A 32 0.57 -15.90 1.64
CA PRO A 32 0.01 -14.74 0.95
C PRO A 32 0.53 -13.45 1.59
N VAL A 33 0.95 -12.51 0.75
CA VAL A 33 1.39 -11.18 1.16
C VAL A 33 0.71 -10.15 0.27
N PHE A 34 0.10 -9.15 0.86
CA PHE A 34 -0.40 -7.97 0.16
C PHE A 34 0.58 -6.83 0.35
N ALA A 35 0.89 -6.12 -0.73
CA ALA A 35 1.80 -5.00 -0.72
C ALA A 35 1.15 -3.78 -1.37
N VAL A 36 1.37 -2.61 -0.77
CA VAL A 36 1.02 -1.31 -1.36
C VAL A 36 2.29 -0.73 -1.96
N LEU A 37 2.30 -0.52 -3.27
CA LEU A 37 3.47 -0.05 -4.00
C LEU A 37 3.30 1.40 -4.41
N LEU A 38 4.40 2.15 -4.39
CA LEU A 38 4.50 3.43 -5.07
C LEU A 38 5.04 3.21 -6.48
N VAL A 39 4.29 3.67 -7.47
CA VAL A 39 4.63 3.61 -8.88
C VAL A 39 4.85 5.03 -9.40
N ARG A 40 5.93 5.23 -10.15
CA ARG A 40 6.20 6.47 -10.89
C ARG A 40 6.41 6.12 -12.36
N GLY A 41 5.51 6.57 -13.22
CA GLY A 41 5.46 6.11 -14.60
C GLY A 41 5.17 4.60 -14.63
N ASN A 42 6.09 3.81 -15.21
CA ASN A 42 5.94 2.36 -15.32
C ASN A 42 6.86 1.56 -14.36
N GLN A 43 7.40 2.21 -13.33
CA GLN A 43 8.32 1.58 -12.39
C GLN A 43 7.79 1.61 -10.97
N VAL A 44 7.90 0.48 -10.27
CA VAL A 44 7.79 0.43 -8.82
C VAL A 44 9.03 1.09 -8.24
N VAL A 45 8.82 2.20 -7.54
CA VAL A 45 9.92 2.96 -6.92
C VAL A 45 10.05 2.69 -5.43
N ASP A 46 8.98 2.20 -4.78
CA ASP A 46 8.97 1.91 -3.35
C ASP A 46 7.87 0.91 -2.95
N VAL A 47 8.07 0.22 -1.82
CA VAL A 47 7.06 -0.59 -1.12
C VAL A 47 6.63 0.16 0.13
N LEU A 48 5.38 0.60 0.15
CA LEU A 48 4.85 1.47 1.21
C LEU A 48 4.44 0.70 2.46
N ALA A 49 3.98 -0.52 2.29
CA ALA A 49 3.63 -1.42 3.38
C ALA A 49 3.39 -2.84 2.85
N THR A 50 3.46 -3.81 3.76
CA THR A 50 3.04 -5.19 3.52
C THR A 50 2.07 -5.67 4.60
N GLY A 51 1.26 -6.67 4.28
CA GLY A 51 0.30 -7.26 5.21
C GLY A 51 -0.14 -8.65 4.77
N SER A 52 -0.68 -9.44 5.71
CA SER A 52 -1.25 -10.77 5.44
C SER A 52 -2.57 -10.71 4.65
N THR A 53 -3.27 -9.58 4.75
CA THR A 53 -4.53 -9.30 4.04
C THR A 53 -4.43 -7.94 3.32
N PRO A 54 -5.29 -7.69 2.31
CA PRO A 54 -5.36 -6.39 1.66
C PRO A 54 -5.59 -5.24 2.64
N GLU A 55 -6.46 -5.44 3.63
CA GLU A 55 -6.82 -4.48 4.66
C GLU A 55 -5.63 -4.19 5.59
N ASP A 56 -4.89 -5.21 6.00
CA ASP A 56 -3.70 -5.04 6.85
C ASP A 56 -2.64 -4.20 6.16
N ALA A 57 -2.36 -4.49 4.89
CA ALA A 57 -1.37 -3.74 4.11
C ALA A 57 -1.77 -2.27 3.93
N CYS A 58 -3.07 -2.01 3.70
CA CYS A 58 -3.57 -0.64 3.58
C CYS A 58 -3.53 0.12 4.91
N ARG A 59 -3.90 -0.52 6.02
CA ARG A 59 -3.81 0.08 7.36
C ARG A 59 -2.36 0.36 7.75
N ALA A 60 -1.45 -0.57 7.47
CA ALA A 60 -0.02 -0.40 7.69
C ALA A 60 0.52 0.78 6.88
N ALA A 61 0.15 0.89 5.60
CA ALA A 61 0.54 2.03 4.76
C ALA A 61 0.09 3.35 5.39
N LEU A 62 -1.18 3.48 5.79
CA LEU A 62 -1.70 4.70 6.43
C LEU A 62 -1.01 5.04 7.76
N ASN A 63 -0.71 4.03 8.58
CA ASN A 63 -0.06 4.21 9.88
C ASN A 63 1.44 4.54 9.75
N GLU A 64 2.16 3.95 8.79
CA GLU A 64 3.56 4.30 8.54
C GLU A 64 3.70 5.75 8.07
N TYR A 65 2.73 6.32 7.34
CA TYR A 65 2.70 7.77 7.10
C TYR A 65 2.47 8.58 8.37
N ALA A 66 1.62 8.12 9.29
CA ALA A 66 1.43 8.82 10.56
C ALA A 66 2.76 8.87 11.35
N VAL A 67 3.58 7.81 11.27
CA VAL A 67 4.90 7.77 11.90
C VAL A 67 5.96 8.57 11.13
N ALA A 68 5.92 8.58 9.79
CA ALA A 68 6.85 9.34 8.96
C ALA A 68 6.57 10.86 8.94
N ALA A 69 5.33 11.28 9.14
CA ALA A 69 4.93 12.69 9.21
C ALA A 69 5.13 13.34 10.60
N LEU A 70 5.51 12.54 11.61
CA LEU A 70 5.83 12.97 12.97
C LEU A 70 7.34 13.16 13.23
N ARG A 71 8.17 13.11 12.18
CA ARG A 71 9.63 13.34 12.26
C ARG A 71 10.07 14.56 11.46
#